data_AF-A0AAV2N9N1-F1
#
_entry.id   AF-A0AAV2N9N1-F1
#
_cell.length_a   1.000
_cell.length_b   1.000
_cell.length_c   1.000
_cell.angle_alpha   90.00
_cell.angle_beta   90.00
_cell.angle_gamma   90.00
#
_symmetry.space_group_name_H-M   'P 1'
#
loop_
_entity.id
_entity.type
_entity.pdbx_description
1 polymer ?
#
loop_
_entity_poly.entity_id
_entity_poly.type
_entity_poly.pdbx_seq_one_letter_code
_entity_poly.pdbx_strand_id
1 'polypeptide(L)'
;MMKLGCLLRKVKMYGHESLVTNKSDSITGESDGLCLKLRQYLNQPVIPRTEDPLKYWQKLRLAYPSLNKIAMRYLNIVGTSVASERLFSKAGAIKVDNRSRLSGEHLNQLLFLGCLGSKDWGFAA
;
A
#
# COMPACT_ATOMS: atom_id res chain seq x y z
N MET A 1 24.41 10.93 -10.24
CA MET A 1 24.03 9.72 -10.99
C MET A 1 24.73 8.52 -10.40
N MET A 2 24.04 7.70 -9.61
CA MET A 2 24.44 6.31 -9.38
C MET A 2 23.20 5.43 -9.46
N LYS A 3 23.29 4.46 -10.35
CA LYS A 3 22.25 3.52 -10.79
C LYS A 3 21.84 2.62 -9.62
N LEU A 4 20.60 2.73 -9.13
CA LEU A 4 19.93 1.67 -8.35
C LEU A 4 18.90 0.91 -9.21
N GLY A 5 19.20 0.74 -10.50
CA GLY A 5 18.30 0.18 -11.50
C GLY A 5 18.15 -1.35 -11.54
N CYS A 6 18.47 -2.12 -10.49
CA CYS A 6 18.53 -3.59 -10.64
C CYS A 6 17.80 -4.48 -9.62
N LEU A 7 17.07 -3.97 -8.62
CA LEU A 7 16.41 -4.86 -7.62
C LEU A 7 14.88 -4.85 -7.59
N LEU A 8 14.20 -4.17 -8.52
CA LEU A 8 12.73 -4.05 -8.51
C LEU A 8 12.03 -4.76 -9.69
N ARG A 9 12.65 -5.80 -10.27
CA ARG A 9 11.93 -6.67 -11.22
C ARG A 9 11.21 -7.77 -10.45
N LYS A 10 9.87 -7.73 -10.53
CA LYS A 10 8.86 -8.71 -10.08
C LYS A 10 8.39 -8.57 -8.63
N VAL A 11 7.61 -7.52 -8.38
CA VAL A 11 6.45 -7.68 -7.49
C VAL A 11 5.22 -7.65 -8.38
N LYS A 12 4.79 -8.84 -8.81
CA LYS A 12 3.64 -9.05 -9.68
C LYS A 12 2.37 -8.81 -8.84
N MET A 13 1.83 -7.61 -8.93
CA MET A 13 0.62 -7.11 -8.26
C MET A 13 -0.68 -7.75 -8.81
N TYR A 14 -0.75 -9.08 -8.89
CA TYR A 14 -1.95 -9.83 -9.28
C TYR A 14 -1.95 -11.19 -8.56
N GLY A 15 -2.24 -11.18 -7.27
CA GLY A 15 -2.15 -12.38 -6.41
C GLY A 15 -3.38 -13.28 -6.46
N HIS A 16 -4.58 -12.79 -6.78
CA HIS A 16 -5.78 -13.63 -6.70
C HIS A 16 -5.81 -14.74 -7.76
N GLU A 17 -5.49 -14.40 -9.02
CA GLU A 17 -5.54 -15.37 -10.12
C GLU A 17 -4.51 -16.50 -10.00
N SER A 18 -3.35 -16.25 -9.38
CA SER A 18 -2.29 -17.24 -9.22
C SER A 18 -2.43 -18.13 -7.97
N LEU A 19 -3.19 -17.69 -6.96
CA LEU A 19 -3.38 -18.44 -5.71
C LEU A 19 -4.46 -19.52 -5.84
N VAL A 20 -5.43 -19.32 -6.74
CA VAL A 20 -6.49 -20.32 -7.02
C VAL A 20 -5.92 -21.54 -7.76
N THR A 21 -4.80 -21.40 -8.46
CA THR A 21 -4.23 -22.47 -9.32
C THR A 21 -3.18 -23.37 -8.65
N ASN A 22 -2.68 -23.04 -7.45
CA ASN A 22 -1.67 -23.85 -6.75
C ASN A 22 -2.19 -24.37 -5.41
N LYS A 23 -2.95 -25.47 -5.47
CA LYS A 23 -3.35 -26.22 -4.27
C LYS A 23 -2.22 -27.15 -3.86
N SER A 24 -1.47 -26.76 -2.83
CA SER A 24 -0.65 -27.69 -2.03
C SER A 24 -1.17 -27.66 -0.60
N ASP A 25 -1.84 -28.75 -0.24
CA ASP A 25 -2.36 -29.04 1.08
C ASP A 25 -1.20 -29.19 2.08
N SER A 26 -1.12 -28.31 3.10
CA SER A 26 -0.79 -28.64 4.50
C SER A 26 -0.56 -27.39 5.38
N ILE A 27 -1.54 -27.03 6.23
CA ILE A 27 -1.29 -26.30 7.50
C ILE A 27 -2.23 -26.86 8.58
N THR A 28 -1.62 -27.59 9.52
CA THR A 28 -2.18 -28.33 10.65
C THR A 28 -2.41 -27.44 11.88
N GLY A 29 -3.51 -27.68 12.62
CA GLY A 29 -3.66 -27.34 14.04
C GLY A 29 -4.30 -25.97 14.34
N GLU A 30 -5.50 -25.97 14.95
CA GLU A 30 -6.38 -24.82 15.26
C GLU A 30 -6.96 -24.04 14.06
N SER A 31 -6.53 -24.41 12.85
CA SER A 31 -6.67 -23.66 11.61
C SER A 31 -7.97 -23.89 10.83
N ASP A 32 -8.86 -24.78 11.29
CA ASP A 32 -9.93 -25.33 10.43
C ASP A 32 -10.95 -24.26 10.01
N GLY A 33 -11.33 -23.37 10.93
CA GLY A 33 -12.25 -22.27 10.64
C GLY A 33 -11.63 -21.13 9.82
N LEU A 34 -10.33 -20.86 9.98
CA LEU A 34 -9.63 -19.82 9.21
C LEU A 34 -9.33 -20.31 7.78
N CYS A 35 -8.89 -21.56 7.64
CA CYS A 35 -8.73 -22.23 6.35
C CYS A 35 -10.06 -22.29 5.60
N LEU A 36 -11.16 -22.60 6.27
CA LEU A 36 -12.49 -22.63 5.63
C LEU A 36 -12.91 -21.23 5.13
N LYS A 37 -12.76 -20.19 5.96
CA LYS A 37 -13.06 -18.80 5.57
C LYS A 37 -12.18 -18.31 4.43
N LEU A 38 -10.90 -18.69 4.43
CA LEU A 38 -9.97 -18.38 3.35
C LEU A 38 -10.37 -19.09 2.05
N ARG A 39 -10.72 -20.39 2.11
CA ARG A 39 -11.23 -21.14 0.95
C ARG A 39 -12.52 -20.54 0.39
N GLN A 40 -13.45 -20.16 1.27
CA GLN A 40 -14.68 -19.46 0.85
C GLN A 40 -14.38 -18.14 0.14
N TYR A 41 -13.44 -17.35 0.67
CA TYR A 41 -13.01 -16.10 0.04
C TYR A 41 -12.33 -16.35 -1.33
N LEU A 42 -11.43 -17.32 -1.43
CA LEU A 42 -10.73 -17.64 -2.68
C LEU A 42 -11.66 -18.14 -3.80
N ASN A 43 -12.82 -18.70 -3.43
CA ASN A 43 -13.86 -19.12 -4.37
C ASN A 43 -14.81 -17.98 -4.77
N GLN A 44 -14.72 -16.81 -4.14
CA GLN A 44 -15.55 -15.66 -4.46
C GLN A 44 -15.06 -15.00 -5.78
N PRO A 45 -15.97 -14.44 -6.61
CA PRO A 45 -15.56 -13.67 -7.78
C PRO A 45 -14.66 -12.49 -7.41
N VAL A 46 -13.68 -12.22 -8.28
CA VAL A 46 -12.78 -11.08 -8.16
C VAL A 46 -13.56 -9.79 -8.36
N ILE A 47 -13.26 -8.78 -7.54
CA ILE A 47 -13.87 -7.46 -7.69
C ILE A 47 -13.52 -6.84 -9.05
N PRO A 48 -14.43 -6.03 -9.63
CA PRO A 48 -14.13 -5.27 -10.84
C PRO A 48 -12.91 -4.34 -10.64
N ARG A 49 -12.11 -4.15 -11.68
CA ARG A 49 -10.94 -3.25 -11.65
C ARG A 49 -11.30 -1.77 -11.42
N THR A 50 -12.57 -1.43 -11.57
CA THR A 50 -13.12 -0.08 -11.33
C THR A 50 -13.46 0.17 -9.86
N GLU A 51 -13.49 -0.87 -9.02
CA GLU A 51 -13.81 -0.74 -7.60
C GLU A 51 -12.56 -0.54 -6.74
N ASP A 52 -12.74 0.19 -5.63
CA ASP A 52 -11.69 0.42 -4.65
C ASP A 52 -11.54 -0.80 -3.73
N PRO A 53 -10.38 -1.49 -3.75
CA PRO A 53 -10.15 -2.67 -2.93
C PRO A 53 -10.24 -2.37 -1.43
N LEU A 54 -9.87 -1.17 -0.97
CA LEU A 54 -9.95 -0.80 0.45
C LEU A 54 -11.40 -0.71 0.91
N LYS A 55 -12.28 -0.10 0.09
CA LYS A 55 -13.72 -0.04 0.38
C LYS A 55 -14.36 -1.42 0.35
N TYR A 56 -13.94 -2.28 -0.58
CA TYR A 56 -14.41 -3.66 -0.62
C TYR A 56 -14.06 -4.41 0.67
N TRP A 57 -12.81 -4.36 1.10
CA TRP A 57 -12.40 -5.02 2.34
C TRP A 57 -13.11 -4.45 3.56
N GLN A 58 -13.38 -3.15 3.62
CA GLN A 58 -14.20 -2.55 4.70
C GLN A 58 -15.60 -3.17 4.77
N LYS A 59 -16.27 -3.40 3.63
CA LYS A 59 -17.58 -4.08 3.59
C LYS A 59 -17.49 -5.52 4.11
N LEU A 60 -16.40 -6.22 3.78
CA LEU A 60 -16.16 -7.60 4.21
C LEU A 60 -15.73 -7.75 5.67
N ARG A 61 -15.55 -6.64 6.41
CA ARG A 61 -15.06 -6.66 7.79
C ARG A 61 -15.92 -7.50 8.73
N LEU A 62 -17.24 -7.49 8.56
CA LEU A 62 -18.17 -8.26 9.40
C LEU A 62 -18.13 -9.76 9.08
N ALA A 63 -18.01 -10.11 7.80
CA ALA A 63 -17.97 -11.50 7.35
C ALA A 63 -16.61 -12.17 7.63
N TYR A 64 -15.51 -11.42 7.43
CA TYR A 64 -14.14 -11.93 7.51
C TYR A 64 -13.24 -11.01 8.34
N PRO A 65 -13.46 -10.87 9.66
CA PRO A 65 -12.72 -9.92 10.50
C PRO A 65 -11.21 -10.20 10.54
N SER A 66 -10.79 -11.48 10.60
CA SER A 66 -9.37 -11.85 10.62
C SER A 66 -8.69 -11.59 9.28
N LEU A 67 -9.37 -11.88 8.16
CA LEU A 67 -8.82 -11.69 6.83
C LEU A 67 -8.79 -10.21 6.44
N ASN A 68 -9.80 -9.43 6.84
CA ASN A 68 -9.83 -7.99 6.69
C ASN A 68 -8.62 -7.31 7.35
N LYS A 69 -8.27 -7.71 8.59
CA LYS A 69 -7.08 -7.16 9.28
C LYS A 69 -5.80 -7.36 8.47
N ILE A 70 -5.64 -8.54 7.86
CA ILE A 70 -4.47 -8.86 7.03
C ILE A 70 -4.52 -8.05 5.72
N ALA A 71 -5.66 -8.08 5.02
CA ALA A 71 -5.81 -7.38 3.75
C ALA A 71 -5.59 -5.87 3.87
N MET A 72 -6.17 -5.23 4.90
CA MET A 72 -6.00 -3.79 5.15
C MET A 72 -4.54 -3.42 5.46
N ARG A 73 -3.76 -4.33 6.08
CA ARG A 73 -2.33 -4.10 6.32
C ARG A 73 -1.53 -4.08 5.01
N TYR A 74 -1.80 -5.04 4.12
CA TYR A 74 -0.98 -5.21 2.91
C TYR A 74 -1.44 -4.35 1.72
N LEU A 75 -2.73 -4.04 1.59
CA LEU A 75 -3.25 -3.23 0.48
C LEU A 75 -2.78 -1.77 0.51
N ASN A 76 -2.43 -1.25 1.69
CA ASN A 76 -1.93 0.11 1.84
C ASN A 76 -0.42 0.23 1.54
N ILE A 77 0.26 -0.88 1.28
CA ILE A 77 1.69 -0.87 0.98
C ILE A 77 1.87 -0.49 -0.49
N VAL A 78 2.56 0.61 -0.73
CA VAL A 78 2.93 1.03 -2.09
C VAL A 78 3.98 0.05 -2.61
N GLY A 79 3.64 -0.72 -3.64
CA GLY A 79 4.55 -1.71 -4.25
C GLY A 79 5.70 -1.12 -5.07
N THR A 80 5.88 0.21 -5.08
CA THR A 80 6.89 0.91 -5.90
C THR A 80 7.63 1.97 -5.08
N SER A 81 8.93 2.15 -5.35
CA SER A 81 9.74 3.22 -4.78
C SER A 81 9.40 4.61 -5.33
N VAL A 82 8.56 4.69 -6.37
CA VAL A 82 8.28 5.92 -7.13
C VAL A 82 7.78 7.05 -6.24
N ALA A 83 6.93 6.76 -5.25
CA ALA A 83 6.44 7.78 -4.32
C ALA A 83 7.59 8.38 -3.50
N SER A 84 8.47 7.54 -2.98
CA SER A 84 9.67 7.95 -2.24
C SER A 84 10.64 8.73 -3.13
N GLU A 85 10.87 8.28 -4.36
CA GLU A 85 11.73 8.98 -5.33
C GLU A 85 11.20 10.38 -5.68
N ARG A 86 9.89 10.51 -5.90
CA ARG A 86 9.24 11.82 -6.11
C ARG A 86 9.42 12.73 -4.89
N LEU A 87 9.26 12.18 -3.69
CA LEU A 87 9.44 12.91 -2.42
C LEU A 87 10.88 13.43 -2.28
N PHE A 88 11.87 12.57 -2.50
CA PHE A 88 13.29 12.94 -2.43
C PHE A 88 13.71 13.89 -3.55
N SER A 89 13.14 13.76 -4.74
CA SER A 89 13.39 14.71 -5.84
C SER A 89 12.89 16.11 -5.48
N LYS A 90 11.69 16.22 -4.89
CA LYS A 90 11.13 17.49 -4.40
C LYS A 90 11.97 18.07 -3.26
N ALA A 91 12.40 17.25 -2.31
CA ALA A 91 13.31 17.67 -1.23
C ALA A 91 14.65 18.18 -1.78
N GLY A 92 15.20 17.52 -2.81
CA GLY A 92 16.41 17.96 -3.50
C GLY A 92 16.24 19.32 -4.17
N ALA A 93 15.11 19.55 -4.86
CA ALA A 93 14.79 20.84 -5.46
C ALA A 93 14.70 21.95 -4.41
N ILE A 94 13.99 21.74 -3.30
CA ILE A 94 13.84 22.71 -2.21
C ILE A 94 15.20 23.12 -1.62
N LYS A 95 16.10 22.14 -1.44
CA LYS A 95 17.44 22.38 -0.88
C LYS A 95 18.38 23.11 -1.86
N VAL A 96 18.21 22.92 -3.17
CA VAL A 96 19.05 23.53 -4.20
C VAL A 96 18.55 24.94 -4.57
N ASP A 97 17.24 25.11 -4.70
CA ASP A 97 16.60 26.36 -5.09
C ASP A 97 16.71 27.43 -3.98
N ASN A 98 16.57 26.98 -2.73
CA ASN A 98 16.77 27.84 -1.58
C ASN A 98 18.23 27.73 -1.13
N ARG A 99 19.10 28.72 -1.41
CA ARG A 99 20.46 28.88 -0.81
C ARG A 99 20.45 29.05 0.72
N SER A 100 19.41 28.55 1.36
CA SER A 100 19.11 28.55 2.76
C SER A 100 19.98 27.54 3.51
N ARG A 101 20.44 27.95 4.69
CA ARG A 101 21.03 27.06 5.71
C ARG A 101 19.91 26.24 6.38
N LEU A 102 19.09 25.54 5.58
CA LEU A 102 17.99 24.74 6.12
C LEU A 102 18.57 23.50 6.81
N SER A 103 18.27 23.34 8.09
CA SER A 103 18.52 22.09 8.80
C SER A 103 17.70 20.95 8.18
N GLY A 104 18.19 19.72 8.26
CA GLY A 104 17.46 18.53 7.80
C GLY A 104 16.09 18.37 8.48
N GLU A 105 15.98 18.81 9.73
CA GLU A 105 14.73 18.81 10.48
C GLU A 105 13.67 19.75 9.87
N HIS A 106 14.05 21.00 9.58
CA HIS A 106 13.18 21.96 8.91
C HIS A 106 12.80 21.54 7.49
N LEU A 107 13.72 20.86 6.78
CA LEU A 107 13.42 20.28 5.47
C LEU A 107 12.33 19.21 5.58
N ASN A 108 12.42 18.33 6.58
CA ASN A 108 11.42 17.29 6.82
C ASN A 108 10.04 17.90 7.15
N GLN A 109 10.00 18.92 8.01
CA GLN A 109 8.78 19.66 8.32
C GLN A 109 8.16 20.30 7.07
N LEU A 110 8.97 21.00 6.27
CA LEU A 110 8.50 21.63 5.03
C LEU A 110 7.99 20.60 4.02
N LEU A 111 8.67 19.46 3.91
CA LEU A 111 8.26 18.37 3.03
C LEU A 111 6.93 17.75 3.48
N PHE A 112 6.75 17.55 4.80
CA PHE A 112 5.51 17.09 5.39
C PHE A 112 4.35 18.05 5.12
N LEU A 113 4.54 19.34 5.39
CA LEU A 113 3.54 20.37 5.11
C LEU A 113 3.20 20.43 3.61
N GLY A 114 4.20 20.28 2.74
CA GLY A 114 4.01 20.25 1.29
C GLY A 114 3.35 18.98 0.73
N CYS A 115 3.14 17.95 1.55
CA CYS A 115 2.37 16.75 1.21
C CYS A 115 0.88 16.88 1.56
N LEU A 116 0.50 17.87 2.39
CA LEU A 116 -0.88 18.14 2.76
C LEU A 116 -1.61 18.87 1.63
N GLY A 117 -2.83 18.45 1.32
CA GLY A 117 -3.68 19.13 0.35
C GLY A 117 -4.40 20.32 0.98
N SER A 118 -4.88 21.27 0.18
CA SER A 118 -5.58 22.49 0.68
C SER A 118 -6.73 22.20 1.65
N LYS A 119 -7.38 21.04 1.51
CA LYS A 119 -8.43 20.53 2.41
C LYS A 119 -7.94 20.20 3.83
N ASP A 120 -6.67 19.82 3.97
CA ASP A 120 -6.08 19.41 5.26
C ASP A 120 -5.63 20.62 6.09
N TRP A 121 -5.56 21.80 5.47
CA TRP A 121 -5.15 23.04 6.10
C TRP A 121 -6.29 23.80 6.80
N GLY A 122 -7.53 23.33 6.66
CA GLY A 122 -8.69 23.96 7.31
C GLY A 122 -9.06 25.34 6.75
N PHE A 123 -8.53 25.74 5.58
CA PHE A 123 -8.86 27.01 4.92
C PHE A 123 -10.20 26.97 4.15
N ALA A 124 -10.86 25.81 4.10
CA ALA A 124 -12.18 25.68 3.50
C ALA A 124 -13.26 25.94 4.56
N ALA A 125 -13.85 27.14 4.51
CA ALA A 125 -15.18 27.43 5.02
C ALA A 125 -16.21 27.24 3.90
#